data_AF-A0A958WRW5-F1
#
_entry.id   AF-A0A958WRW5-F1
#
_cell.length_a   1.000
_cell.length_b   1.000
_cell.length_c   1.000
_cell.angle_alpha   90.00
_cell.angle_beta   90.00
_cell.angle_gamma   90.00
#
_symmetry.space_group_name_H-M   'P 1'
#
loop_
_entity.id
_entity.type
_entity.pdbx_description
1 polymer ?
#
loop_
_entity_poly.entity_id
_entity_poly.type
_entity_poly.pdbx_seq_one_letter_code
_entity_poly.pdbx_strand_id
1 'polypeptide(L)'
;MNSVTESLTKRYYTIGEVAKLFGVSRSLVRFWEQEFDFLRPYKSSKGERRFTQENIRQFEIIFHLVKEKGYTLAGAKKFLLEEKEALKQKEEALKTLRRLRGYLEDLKNVI
;
A
#
# COMPACT_ATOMS: atom_id res chain seq x y z
N MET A 1 -5.19 14.20 -9.72
CA MET A 1 -4.38 13.36 -8.84
C MET A 1 -3.02 13.26 -9.49
N ASN A 2 -2.05 14.07 -9.08
CA ASN A 2 -0.67 13.95 -9.55
C ASN A 2 0.05 13.11 -8.49
N SER A 3 0.04 11.81 -8.70
CA SER A 3 0.57 10.84 -7.73
C SER A 3 2.07 11.07 -7.62
N VAL A 4 2.57 11.31 -6.40
CA VAL A 4 4.01 11.51 -6.11
C VAL A 4 4.83 10.36 -6.70
N THR A 5 4.19 9.19 -6.80
CA THR A 5 4.65 7.95 -7.41
C THR A 5 5.11 8.05 -8.86
N GLU A 6 4.50 8.90 -9.70
CA GLU A 6 4.82 8.98 -11.14
C GLU A 6 6.21 9.59 -11.40
N SER A 7 6.76 10.33 -10.43
CA SER A 7 8.08 10.97 -10.52
C SER A 7 9.23 10.13 -9.95
N LEU A 8 8.96 8.90 -9.50
CA LEU A 8 9.94 8.07 -8.80
C LEU A 8 10.91 7.36 -9.75
N THR A 9 12.12 7.89 -9.88
CA THR A 9 13.18 7.32 -10.75
C THR A 9 14.21 6.47 -10.01
N LYS A 10 14.43 6.70 -8.71
CA LYS A 10 15.42 5.97 -7.91
C LYS A 10 14.87 4.65 -7.39
N ARG A 11 15.78 3.70 -7.13
CA ARG A 11 15.48 2.40 -6.49
C ARG A 11 15.31 2.52 -4.97
N TYR A 12 16.11 3.37 -4.34
CA TYR A 12 16.07 3.63 -2.91
C TYR A 12 16.05 5.14 -2.65
N TYR A 13 15.29 5.52 -1.62
CA TYR A 13 15.15 6.88 -1.13
C TYR A 13 15.53 6.92 0.34
N THR A 14 16.20 7.99 0.73
CA THR A 14 16.51 8.27 2.13
C THR A 14 15.29 8.84 2.84
N ILE A 15 15.26 8.76 4.17
CA ILE A 15 14.18 9.37 4.96
C ILE A 15 14.04 10.88 4.71
N GLY A 16 15.15 11.56 4.41
CA GLY A 16 15.15 12.99 4.09
C GLY A 16 14.49 13.29 2.76
N GLU A 17 14.67 12.43 1.76
CA GLU A 17 13.99 12.56 0.46
C GLU A 17 12.50 12.27 0.60
N VAL A 18 12.12 11.21 1.31
CA VAL A 18 10.70 10.90 1.58
C VAL A 18 10.02 12.07 2.31
N ALA A 19 10.65 12.60 3.35
CA ALA A 19 10.15 13.78 4.06
C ALA A 19 9.93 14.99 3.14
N LYS A 20 10.85 15.25 2.20
CA LYS A 20 10.72 16.33 1.21
C LYS A 20 9.61 16.07 0.20
N LEU A 21 9.46 14.84 -0.28
CA LEU A 21 8.43 14.46 -1.27
C LEU A 21 7.01 14.74 -0.74
N PHE A 22 6.77 14.51 0.55
CA PHE A 22 5.46 14.70 1.17
C PHE A 22 5.35 16.02 1.98
N GLY A 23 6.40 16.84 2.01
CA GLY A 23 6.42 18.09 2.77
C GLY A 23 6.27 17.91 4.29
N VAL A 24 6.74 16.79 4.84
CA VAL A 24 6.61 16.42 6.26
C VAL A 24 7.96 16.38 6.97
N SER A 25 7.95 16.33 8.31
CA SER A 25 9.18 16.16 9.08
C SER A 25 9.71 14.72 9.01
N ARG A 26 11.04 14.55 9.10
CA ARG A 26 11.66 13.21 9.17
C ARG A 26 11.17 12.42 10.38
N SER A 27 10.85 13.09 11.49
CA SER A 27 10.31 12.47 12.70
C SER A 27 8.93 11.86 12.45
N LEU A 28 8.07 12.52 11.66
CA LEU A 28 6.78 11.96 11.29
C LEU A 28 6.93 10.69 10.45
N VAL A 29 7.89 10.68 9.50
CA VAL A 29 8.17 9.49 8.68
C VAL A 29 8.59 8.31 9.54
N ARG A 30 9.48 8.53 10.54
CA ARG A 30 9.88 7.49 11.50
C ARG A 30 8.71 7.02 12.36
N PHE A 31 7.88 7.95 12.80
CA PHE A 31 6.74 7.63 13.64
C PHE A 31 5.74 6.73 12.89
N TRP A 32 5.39 7.07 11.65
CA TRP A 32 4.49 6.24 10.85
C TRP A 32 5.10 4.89 10.47
N GLU A 33 6.40 4.81 10.21
CA GLU A 33 7.09 3.51 10.06
C GLU A 33 6.91 2.61 11.30
N GLN A 34 6.94 3.17 12.51
CA GLN A 34 6.74 2.39 13.73
C GLN A 34 5.28 2.00 13.94
N GLU A 35 4.36 2.86 13.53
CA GLU A 35 2.93 2.62 13.71
C GLU A 35 2.37 1.61 12.69
N PHE A 36 2.84 1.62 11.45
CA PHE A 36 2.29 0.81 10.37
C PHE A 36 3.20 -0.36 10.00
N ASP A 37 2.79 -1.58 10.38
CA ASP A 37 3.57 -2.80 10.14
C ASP A 37 3.88 -3.10 8.67
N PHE A 38 3.06 -2.63 7.73
CA PHE A 38 3.31 -2.83 6.31
C PHE A 38 4.36 -1.85 5.76
N LEU A 39 4.60 -0.71 6.42
CA LEU A 39 5.57 0.31 6.01
C LEU A 39 6.94 0.01 6.64
N ARG A 40 7.66 -0.98 6.10
CA ARG A 40 8.98 -1.39 6.61
C ARG A 40 10.09 -1.11 5.61
N PRO A 41 10.80 0.04 5.72
CA PRO A 41 11.98 0.30 4.91
C PRO A 41 13.14 -0.61 5.33
N TYR A 42 14.05 -0.87 4.39
CA TYR A 42 15.26 -1.62 4.70
C TYR A 42 16.19 -0.79 5.58
N LYS A 43 16.74 -1.40 6.63
CA LYS A 43 17.76 -0.79 7.48
C LYS A 43 19.14 -1.28 7.02
N SER A 44 19.97 -0.36 6.56
CA SER A 44 21.36 -0.65 6.22
C SER A 44 22.17 -1.02 7.47
N SER A 45 23.34 -1.65 7.30
CA SER A 45 24.28 -1.97 8.37
C SER A 45 24.69 -0.76 9.23
N LYS A 46 24.63 0.46 8.68
CA LYS A 46 24.89 1.71 9.39
C LYS A 46 23.66 2.31 10.10
N GLY A 47 22.51 1.62 10.09
CA GLY A 47 21.24 2.09 10.68
C GLY A 47 20.44 3.05 9.80
N GLU A 48 20.89 3.33 8.57
CA GLU A 48 20.19 4.18 7.62
C GLU A 48 18.97 3.49 7.01
N ARG A 49 17.85 4.21 6.94
CA ARG A 49 16.61 3.72 6.32
C ARG A 49 16.61 3.97 4.82
N ARG A 50 16.39 2.91 4.05
CA ARG A 50 16.23 2.94 2.59
C ARG A 50 14.80 2.55 2.24
N PHE A 51 14.05 3.55 1.80
CA PHE A 51 12.67 3.41 1.35
C PHE A 51 12.68 2.98 -0.11
N THR A 52 11.95 1.92 -0.43
CA THR A 52 11.69 1.52 -1.81
C THR A 52 10.53 2.32 -2.39
N GLN A 53 10.31 2.24 -3.70
CA GLN A 53 9.12 2.83 -4.32
C GLN A 53 7.82 2.25 -3.72
N GLU A 54 7.83 0.97 -3.33
CA GLU A 54 6.70 0.37 -2.63
C GLU A 54 6.46 1.02 -1.28
N ASN A 55 7.50 1.29 -0.50
CA ASN A 55 7.35 2.00 0.76
C ASN A 55 6.83 3.44 0.56
N ILE A 56 7.18 4.09 -0.55
CA ILE A 56 6.64 5.42 -0.87
C ILE A 56 5.15 5.34 -1.20
N ARG A 57 4.71 4.34 -1.97
CA ARG A 57 3.27 4.08 -2.20
C ARG A 57 2.51 3.83 -0.91
N GLN A 58 3.06 2.99 -0.05
CA GLN A 58 2.50 2.71 1.27
C GLN A 58 2.38 3.99 2.11
N PHE A 59 3.41 4.83 2.08
CA PHE A 59 3.40 6.12 2.77
C PHE A 59 2.35 7.08 2.19
N GLU A 60 2.20 7.12 0.87
CA GLU A 60 1.20 7.94 0.16
C GLU A 60 -0.22 7.56 0.57
N ILE A 61 -0.51 6.26 0.68
CA ILE A 61 -1.80 5.76 1.18
C ILE A 61 -2.07 6.25 2.61
N ILE A 62 -1.09 6.11 3.51
CA ILE A 62 -1.21 6.59 4.90
C ILE A 62 -1.43 8.12 4.91
N PHE A 63 -0.67 8.86 4.10
CA PHE A 63 -0.78 10.31 4.00
C PHE A 63 -2.17 10.73 3.57
N HIS A 64 -2.72 10.11 2.51
CA HIS A 64 -4.07 10.39 2.04
C HIS A 64 -5.13 10.12 3.12
N LEU A 65 -5.03 8.98 3.82
CA LEU A 65 -5.99 8.64 4.87
C LEU A 65 -5.93 9.62 6.05
N VAL A 66 -4.73 9.97 6.51
CA VAL A 66 -4.57 10.75 7.74
C VAL A 66 -4.67 12.26 7.49
N LYS A 67 -4.08 12.76 6.40
CA LYS A 67 -3.97 14.20 6.13
C LYS A 67 -5.11 14.73 5.25
N GLU A 68 -5.56 13.97 4.27
CA GLU A 68 -6.59 14.44 3.34
C GLU A 68 -7.99 14.01 3.80
N LYS A 69 -8.14 12.77 4.26
CA LYS A 69 -9.42 12.23 4.76
C LYS A 69 -9.64 12.42 6.26
N GLY A 70 -8.63 12.84 7.01
CA GLY A 70 -8.76 13.16 8.44
C GLY A 70 -8.92 11.97 9.38
N TYR A 71 -8.55 10.76 8.96
CA TYR A 71 -8.57 9.60 9.85
C TYR A 71 -7.51 9.73 10.96
N THR A 72 -7.83 9.22 12.15
CA THR A 72 -6.81 8.94 13.15
C THR A 72 -5.92 7.77 12.70
N LEU A 73 -4.73 7.60 13.28
CA LEU A 73 -3.85 6.49 12.93
C LEU A 73 -4.51 5.13 13.15
N ALA A 74 -5.24 4.97 14.26
CA ALA A 74 -6.01 3.76 14.54
C ALA A 74 -7.13 3.55 13.50
N GLY A 75 -7.84 4.62 13.12
CA GLY A 75 -8.86 4.58 12.07
C GLY A 75 -8.30 4.18 10.71
N ALA A 76 -7.15 4.75 10.32
CA ALA A 76 -6.47 4.40 9.07
C ALA A 76 -6.02 2.94 9.05
N LYS A 77 -5.49 2.41 10.17
CA LYS A 77 -5.12 0.98 10.29
C LYS A 77 -6.36 0.09 10.11
N LYS A 78 -7.47 0.42 10.78
CA LYS A 78 -8.73 -0.33 10.68
C LYS A 78 -9.27 -0.31 9.24
N PHE A 79 -9.30 0.86 8.61
CA PHE A 79 -9.74 1.01 7.22
C PHE A 79 -8.94 0.14 6.26
N LEU A 80 -7.60 0.13 6.39
CA LEU A 80 -6.75 -0.68 5.52
C LEU A 80 -6.93 -2.19 5.74
N LEU A 81 -7.24 -2.61 6.96
CA LEU A 81 -7.54 -4.02 7.25
C LEU A 81 -8.88 -4.44 6.62
N GLU A 82 -9.92 -3.62 6.77
CA GLU A 82 -11.24 -3.87 6.20
C GLU A 82 -11.19 -3.92 4.66
N GLU A 83 -10.48 -2.99 4.04
CA GLU A 83 -10.30 -2.96 2.58
C GLU A 83 -9.57 -4.21 2.08
N LYS A 84 -8.56 -4.69 2.81
CA LYS A 84 -7.83 -5.91 2.46
C LYS A 84 -8.74 -7.14 2.51
N GLU A 85 -9.57 -7.26 3.53
CA GLU A 85 -10.52 -8.38 3.64
C GLU A 85 -11.59 -8.31 2.55
N ALA A 86 -12.10 -7.11 2.24
CA ALA A 86 -13.04 -6.91 1.14
C ALA A 86 -12.44 -7.31 -0.23
N LEU A 87 -11.17 -6.95 -0.47
CA LEU A 87 -10.45 -7.34 -1.69
C LEU A 87 -10.30 -8.87 -1.79
N LYS A 88 -9.95 -9.53 -0.69
CA LYS A 88 -9.83 -11.00 -0.63
C LYS A 88 -11.15 -11.69 -0.96
N GLN A 89 -12.26 -11.24 -0.38
CA GLN A 89 -13.60 -11.78 -0.68
C GLN A 89 -13.95 -11.61 -2.16
N LYS A 90 -13.62 -10.46 -2.75
CA LYS A 90 -13.83 -10.20 -4.18
C LYS A 90 -12.99 -11.13 -5.07
N GLU A 91 -11.74 -11.39 -4.70
CA GLU A 91 -10.88 -12.35 -5.42
C GLU A 91 -11.44 -13.78 -5.37
N GLU A 92 -11.93 -14.22 -4.21
CA GLU A 92 -12.57 -15.53 -4.04
C GLU A 92 -13.85 -15.66 -4.87
N ALA A 93 -14.68 -14.61 -4.90
CA ALA A 93 -15.87 -14.56 -5.75
C ALA A 93 -15.49 -14.67 -7.24
N LEU A 94 -14.48 -13.92 -7.69
CA LEU A 94 -13.99 -13.97 -9.08
C LEU A 94 -13.45 -15.36 -9.45
N LYS A 95 -12.71 -16.01 -8.54
CA LYS A 95 -12.21 -17.38 -8.75
C LYS A 95 -13.36 -18.36 -8.92
N THR A 96 -14.41 -18.22 -8.12
CA THR A 96 -15.61 -19.06 -8.19
C THR A 96 -16.35 -18.87 -9.51
N LEU A 97 -16.54 -17.63 -9.94
CA LEU A 97 -17.18 -17.31 -11.23
C LEU A 97 -16.39 -17.84 -12.42
N ARG A 98 -15.05 -17.72 -12.40
CA ARG A 98 -14.18 -18.30 -13.44
C ARG A 98 -14.30 -19.81 -13.52
N ARG A 99 -14.37 -20.49 -12.37
CA ARG A 99 -14.55 -21.94 -12.31
C ARG A 99 -15.92 -22.36 -12.86
N LEU A 100 -16.99 -21.68 -12.47
CA LEU A 100 -18.34 -21.94 -12.99
C LEU A 100 -18.42 -21.74 -14.50
N ARG A 101 -17.83 -20.67 -15.03
CA ARG A 101 -17.76 -20.44 -16.47
C ARG A 101 -17.07 -21.60 -17.20
N GLY A 102 -15.93 -22.07 -16.69
CA GLY A 102 -15.23 -23.22 -17.27
C GLY A 102 -16.10 -24.48 -17.32
N TYR A 103 -16.79 -24.81 -16.21
CA TYR A 103 -17.72 -25.94 -16.20
C TYR A 103 -18.85 -25.81 -17.23
N LEU A 104 -19.42 -24.61 -17.39
CA LEU A 104 -20.48 -24.37 -18.38
C LEU A 104 -19.95 -24.45 -19.82
N GLU A 105 -18.73 -23.99 -20.07
CA GLU A 105 -18.05 -24.14 -21.37
C GLU A 105 -17.79 -25.61 -21.69
N ASP A 106 -17.34 -26.40 -20.71
CA ASP A 106 -17.14 -27.84 -20.88
C ASP A 106 -18.46 -28.55 -21.20
N LEU A 107 -19.54 -28.25 -20.49
CA LEU A 107 -20.87 -28.81 -20.77
C LEU A 107 -21.36 -28.45 -22.17
N LYS A 108 -21.08 -27.23 -22.64
CA LYS A 108 -21.45 -26.80 -23.99
C LYS A 108 -20.70 -27.56 -25.07
N ASN A 109 -19.46 -27.98 -24.83
CA ASN A 109 -18.65 -28.72 -25.80
C ASN A 109 -18.95 -30.23 -25.83
N VAL A 110 -19.74 -30.73 -24.87
CA VAL A 110 -20.15 -32.15 -24.77
C VAL A 110 -21.50 -32.40 -25.45
N ILE A 111 -22.27 -31.34 -25.74
CA ILE A 111 -23.56 -31.38 -26.46
C ILE A 111 -23.34 -30.96 -27.91
#